data_AF-A0A7C9AQV4-F1
#
_entry.id   AF-A0A7C9AQV4-F1
#
_cell.length_a   1.000
_cell.length_b   1.000
_cell.length_c   1.000
_cell.angle_alpha   90.00
_cell.angle_beta   90.00
_cell.angle_gamma   90.00
#
_symmetry.space_group_name_H-M   'P 1'
#
loop_
_entity.id
_entity.type
_entity.pdbx_description
1 polymer ?
#
loop_
_entity_poly.entity_id
_entity_poly.type
_entity_poly.pdbx_seq_one_letter_code
_entity_poly.pdbx_strand_id
1 'polypeptide(L)'
;MKLKDNMWVIQDSSTSSYKSMVVYAPVDIPGVQSVMTGCDSSSVAILPSGFSILPDGSESRPLVLSSRQEEKNTEGGSLLTIALQVLINFFSCDCSDSSG
;
A
#
# COMPACT_ATOMS: atom_id res chain seq x y z
N MET A 1 -6.67 15.24 -3.06
CA MET A 1 -6.33 14.98 -4.48
C MET A 1 -7.49 14.21 -5.10
N LYS A 2 -8.10 14.71 -6.19
CA LYS A 2 -9.26 14.07 -6.86
C LYS A 2 -8.74 13.17 -7.98
N LEU A 3 -9.07 11.88 -7.93
CA LEU A 3 -8.56 10.88 -8.90
C LEU A 3 -9.49 10.73 -10.11
N LYS A 4 -10.80 10.80 -9.88
CA LYS A 4 -11.89 10.76 -10.87
C LYS A 4 -13.09 11.53 -10.30
N ASP A 5 -14.14 11.80 -11.09
CA ASP A 5 -15.34 12.45 -10.57
C ASP A 5 -15.86 11.75 -9.31
N ASN A 6 -15.96 12.53 -8.24
CA ASN A 6 -16.39 12.12 -6.90
C ASN A 6 -15.55 11.02 -6.21
N MET A 7 -14.35 10.73 -6.71
CA MET A 7 -13.43 9.77 -6.11
C MET A 7 -12.22 10.49 -5.49
N TRP A 8 -12.01 10.28 -4.20
CA TRP A 8 -10.90 10.84 -3.43
C TRP A 8 -9.85 9.77 -3.15
N VAL A 9 -8.65 10.20 -2.78
CA VAL A 9 -7.61 9.32 -2.26
C VAL A 9 -7.34 9.74 -0.82
N ILE A 10 -7.49 8.81 0.11
CA ILE A 10 -7.00 8.96 1.47
C ILE A 10 -5.56 8.46 1.46
N GLN A 11 -4.64 9.27 1.99
CA GLN A 11 -3.22 8.92 2.04
C GLN A 11 -2.69 9.21 3.44
N ASP A 12 -1.91 8.28 3.96
CA ASP A 12 -1.11 8.43 5.16
C ASP A 12 0.35 8.05 4.86
N SER A 13 1.29 8.71 5.54
CA SER A 13 2.71 8.46 5.36
C SER A 13 3.44 8.58 6.68
N SER A 14 4.40 7.69 6.92
CA SER A 14 5.21 7.72 8.12
C SER A 14 6.67 7.45 7.79
N THR A 15 7.56 8.16 8.48
CA THR A 15 9.01 7.99 8.35
C THR A 15 9.63 7.83 9.74
N SER A 16 10.51 6.86 9.87
CA SER A 16 11.31 6.56 11.05
C SER A 16 12.74 6.20 10.63
N SER A 17 13.66 6.05 11.57
CA SER A 17 15.06 5.66 11.33
C SER A 17 15.22 4.31 10.61
N TYR A 18 14.20 3.46 10.66
CA TYR A 18 14.24 2.10 10.09
C TYR A 18 13.31 1.90 8.88
N LYS A 19 12.40 2.84 8.60
CA LYS A 19 11.37 2.66 7.56
C LYS A 19 10.76 3.99 7.15
N SER A 20 10.56 4.16 5.85
CA SER A 20 9.65 5.15 5.27
C SER A 20 8.49 4.43 4.58
N MET A 21 7.25 4.87 4.75
CA MET A 21 6.07 4.21 4.20
C MET A 21 5.04 5.22 3.70
N VAL A 22 4.36 4.87 2.61
CA VAL A 22 3.13 5.54 2.14
C VAL A 22 2.04 4.49 1.99
N VAL A 23 0.88 4.76 2.58
CA VAL A 23 -0.35 3.97 2.41
C VAL A 23 -1.41 4.89 1.83
N TYR A 24 -2.13 4.42 0.82
CA TYR A 24 -3.22 5.16 0.22
C TYR A 24 -4.38 4.23 -0.11
N ALA A 25 -5.59 4.78 -0.14
CA ALA A 25 -6.77 4.06 -0.57
C ALA A 25 -7.67 4.98 -1.40
N PRO A 26 -8.13 4.56 -2.58
CA PRO A 26 -9.17 5.26 -3.31
C PRO A 26 -10.52 5.10 -2.62
N VAL A 27 -11.32 6.15 -2.61
CA VAL A 27 -12.61 6.23 -1.89
C VAL A 27 -13.64 6.94 -2.76
N ASP A 28 -14.83 6.34 -2.89
CA ASP A 28 -15.99 6.96 -3.52
C ASP A 28 -16.75 7.83 -2.51
N ILE A 29 -16.81 9.14 -2.76
CA ILE A 29 -17.39 10.11 -1.81
C ILE A 29 -18.89 9.98 -1.65
N PRO A 30 -19.71 9.82 -2.71
CA PRO A 30 -21.15 9.63 -2.56
C PRO A 30 -21.46 8.35 -1.78
N GLY A 31 -20.73 7.26 -2.03
CA GLY A 31 -20.81 6.03 -1.24
C GLY A 31 -20.50 6.27 0.23
N VAL A 32 -19.38 6.91 0.55
CA VAL A 32 -19.01 7.19 1.96
C VAL A 32 -19.99 8.14 2.65
N GLN A 33 -20.48 9.18 1.95
CA GLN A 33 -21.49 10.08 2.50
C GLN A 33 -22.80 9.35 2.82
N SER A 34 -23.22 8.42 1.95
CA SER A 34 -24.38 7.57 2.19
C SER A 34 -24.21 6.73 3.47
N VAL A 35 -23.05 6.12 3.66
CA VAL A 35 -22.71 5.38 4.89
C VAL A 35 -22.73 6.29 6.13
N MET A 36 -22.21 7.52 6.03
CA MET A 36 -22.23 8.50 7.13
C MET A 36 -23.66 8.91 7.53
N THR A 37 -24.64 8.74 6.65
CA THR A 37 -26.06 8.97 6.95
C THR A 37 -26.80 7.74 7.50
N GLY A 38 -26.08 6.64 7.73
CA GLY A 38 -26.62 5.39 8.28
C GLY A 38 -27.04 4.35 7.23
N CYS A 39 -26.63 4.51 5.96
CA CYS A 39 -26.80 3.49 4.92
C CYS A 39 -25.78 2.34 5.08
N ASP A 40 -26.00 1.24 4.35
CA ASP A 40 -25.15 0.04 4.42
C ASP A 40 -23.72 0.28 3.88
N SER A 41 -22.72 -0.04 4.71
CA SER A 41 -21.30 0.07 4.38
C SER A 41 -20.76 -1.04 3.49
N SER A 42 -21.51 -2.13 3.27
CA SER A 42 -21.10 -3.24 2.41
C SER A 42 -20.86 -2.81 0.95
N SER A 43 -21.50 -1.72 0.53
CA SER A 43 -21.44 -1.16 -0.82
C SER A 43 -20.18 -0.33 -1.11
N VAL A 44 -19.42 0.06 -0.07
CA VAL A 44 -18.22 0.91 -0.21
C VAL A 44 -16.97 0.07 -0.01
N ALA A 45 -16.25 -0.17 -1.11
CA ALA A 45 -14.95 -0.84 -1.06
C ALA A 45 -13.82 0.19 -0.88
N ILE A 46 -13.06 0.05 0.21
CA ILE A 46 -11.79 0.76 0.42
C ILE A 46 -10.68 -0.28 0.27
N LEU A 47 -9.75 -0.04 -0.66
CA LEU A 47 -8.65 -0.95 -0.96
C LEU A 47 -7.32 -0.25 -0.68
N PRO A 48 -6.82 -0.32 0.57
CA PRO A 48 -5.49 0.17 0.92
C PRO A 48 -4.41 -0.49 0.05
N SER A 49 -3.52 0.33 -0.47
CA SER A 49 -2.31 -0.08 -1.17
C SER A 49 -1.19 0.87 -0.78
N GLY A 50 0.05 0.50 -1.01
CA GLY A 50 1.17 1.31 -0.58
C GLY A 50 2.51 0.65 -0.75
N PHE A 51 3.53 1.29 -0.19
CA PHE A 51 4.89 0.78 -0.22
C PHE A 51 5.67 1.21 1.02
N SER A 52 6.70 0.45 1.36
CA SER A 52 7.69 0.82 2.37
C SER A 52 9.11 0.66 1.85
N ILE A 53 9.96 1.61 2.22
CA ILE A 53 11.39 1.64 1.94
C ILE A 53 12.11 1.46 3.27
N LEU A 54 12.97 0.44 3.36
CA LEU A 54 13.79 0.14 4.52
C LEU A 54 15.27 0.20 4.11
N PRO A 55 16.19 0.59 5.01
CA PRO A 55 17.61 0.43 4.75
C PRO A 55 17.96 -1.07 4.66
N ASP A 56 18.92 -1.44 3.82
CA ASP A 56 19.39 -2.83 3.62
C ASP A 56 20.19 -3.40 4.81
N GLY A 57 20.02 -2.83 6.01
CA GLY A 57 20.67 -3.29 7.25
C GLY A 57 22.20 -3.19 7.27
N SER A 58 22.82 -2.60 6.24
CA SER A 58 24.26 -2.30 6.18
C SER A 58 24.60 -1.07 7.04
N GLU A 59 24.22 -1.13 8.32
CA GLU A 59 24.82 -0.29 9.33
C GLU A 59 26.31 -0.63 9.33
N SER A 60 27.14 0.27 8.81
CA SER A 60 28.59 0.18 8.89
C SER A 60 28.96 -0.01 10.36
N ARG A 61 29.23 -1.25 10.76
CA ARG A 61 29.74 -1.54 12.10
C ARG A 61 30.99 -0.66 12.26
N PRO A 62 31.15 0.09 13.36
CA PRO A 62 32.44 0.70 13.65
C PRO A 62 33.40 -0.49 13.82
N LEU A 63 34.32 -0.64 12.86
CA LEU A 63 35.29 -1.72 12.82
C LEU A 63 36.33 -1.47 13.92
N VAL A 64 35.92 -1.71 15.16
CA VAL A 64 36.82 -1.76 16.30
C VAL A 64 37.58 -3.08 16.15
N LEU A 65 38.84 -2.97 15.71
CA LEU A 65 39.86 -4.03 15.64
C LEU A 65 39.85 -4.87 14.35
N SER A 66 40.55 -4.42 13.31
CA SER A 66 41.74 -5.12 12.79
C SER A 66 42.31 -4.42 11.55
N SER A 67 43.59 -4.07 11.67
CA SER A 67 44.61 -4.06 10.62
C SER A 67 44.14 -4.27 9.17
N ARG A 68 44.27 -3.21 8.35
CA ARG A 68 44.41 -3.23 6.88
C ARG A 68 43.38 -4.08 6.13
N GLN A 69 42.28 -3.47 5.70
CA GLN A 69 41.52 -4.03 4.58
C GLN A 69 40.84 -2.90 3.81
N GLU A 70 40.92 -3.04 2.48
CA GLU A 70 40.40 -2.17 1.43
C GLU A 70 39.22 -1.29 1.82
N GLU A 71 39.25 -0.05 1.31
CA GLU A 71 38.10 0.81 1.08
C GLU A 71 37.10 0.10 0.16
N LYS A 72 36.47 -0.97 0.63
CA LYS A 72 35.29 -1.51 -0.01
C LYS A 72 34.19 -0.52 0.35
N ASN A 73 33.98 0.46 -0.53
CA ASN A 73 32.77 1.28 -0.56
C ASN A 73 31.58 0.32 -0.38
N THR A 74 31.05 0.24 0.84
CA THR A 74 29.84 -0.51 1.09
C THR A 74 28.73 0.32 0.49
N GLU A 75 28.42 0.06 -0.78
CA GLU A 75 27.23 0.56 -1.45
C GLU A 75 26.02 0.11 -0.63
N GLY A 76 25.51 0.99 0.24
CA GLY A 76 24.33 0.73 1.04
C GLY A 76 23.10 0.71 0.14
N GLY A 77 22.31 -0.36 0.22
CA GLY A 77 21.06 -0.52 -0.53
C GLY A 77 19.82 -0.08 0.25
N SER A 78 18.66 -0.23 -0.39
CA SER A 78 17.35 -0.11 0.26
C SER A 78 16.41 -1.21 -0.21
N LEU A 79 15.61 -1.74 0.71
CA LEU A 79 14.58 -2.73 0.44
C LEU A 79 13.25 -2.00 0.21
N LEU A 80 12.65 -2.21 -0.97
CA LEU A 80 11.31 -1.73 -1.30
C LEU A 80 10.31 -2.88 -1.19
N THR A 81 9.29 -2.70 -0.35
CA THR A 81 8.14 -3.61 -0.25
C THR A 81 6.91 -2.88 -0.76
N ILE A 82 6.12 -3.53 -1.64
CA ILE A 82 4.87 -2.97 -2.16
C ILE A 82 3.72 -3.87 -1.68
N ALA A 83 2.65 -3.25 -1.19
CA ALA A 83 1.41 -3.91 -0.80
C ALA A 83 0.28 -3.45 -1.72
N LEU A 84 -0.42 -4.40 -2.33
CA LEU A 84 -1.59 -4.13 -3.16
C LEU A 84 -2.77 -4.96 -2.65
N GLN A 85 -3.92 -4.31 -2.48
CA GLN A 85 -5.17 -4.99 -2.20
C GLN A 85 -6.07 -4.95 -3.43
N VAL A 86 -6.47 -6.12 -3.91
CA VAL A 86 -7.34 -6.27 -5.10
C VAL A 86 -8.64 -6.94 -4.68
N LEU A 87 -9.77 -6.32 -5.01
CA LEU A 87 -11.09 -6.92 -4.83
C LEU A 87 -11.42 -7.80 -6.04
N ILE A 88 -11.64 -9.09 -5.81
CA ILE A 88 -12.06 -10.05 -6.85
C ILE A 88 -13.56 -10.27 -6.70
N ASN A 89 -14.35 -9.77 -7.65
CA ASN A 89 -15.78 -10.11 -7.72
C ASN A 89 -15.96 -11.28 -8.69
N PHE A 90 -16.29 -12.46 -8.17
CA PHE A 90 -16.69 -13.60 -9.00
C PHE A 90 -18.15 -13.38 -9.42
N PHE A 91 -18.36 -12.81 -10.62
CA PHE A 91 -19.68 -12.89 -11.24
C PHE A 91 -19.93 -14.36 -11.59
N SER A 92 -20.75 -15.04 -10.80
CA SER A 92 -21.25 -16.36 -11.17
C SER A 92 -22.11 -16.17 -12.41
N CYS A 93 -21.69 -16.74 -13.55
CA CYS A 93 -22.56 -16.84 -14.71
C CYS A 93 -23.73 -17.76 -14.31
N ASP A 94 -24.89 -17.18 -14.00
CA ASP A 94 -26.13 -17.96 -13.98
C ASP A 94 -26.41 -18.42 -15.41
N CYS A 95 -26.08 -19.68 -15.70
CA CYS A 95 -26.63 -20.38 -16.85
C CYS A 95 -28.14 -20.48 -16.63
N SER A 96 -28.88 -19.48 -17.10
CA SER A 96 -30.32 -19.62 -17.32
C SER A 96 -30.50 -20.62 -18.46
N ASP A 97 -30.64 -21.89 -18.10
CA ASP A 97 -31.11 -22.93 -19.01
C ASP A 97 -32.56 -22.59 -19.36
N SER A 98 -32.75 -21.97 -20.54
CA SER A 98 -34.06 -21.66 -21.10
C SER A 98 -34.68 -22.94 -21.64
N SER A 99 -35.25 -23.75 -20.75
CA SER A 99 -36.26 -24.73 -21.12
C SER A 99 -37.60 -24.02 -21.33
N GLY A 100 -37.97 -23.78 -22.59
CA GLY A 100 -39.26 -23.24 -22.99
C GLY A 100 -39.50 -23.45 -24.48
#